data_AF-A0A5J5LPM4-F1
#
_entry.id   AF-A0A5J5LPM4-F1
#
_cell.length_a   1.000
_cell.length_b   1.000
_cell.length_c   1.000
_cell.angle_alpha   90.00
_cell.angle_beta   90.00
_cell.angle_gamma   90.00
#
_symmetry.space_group_name_H-M   'P 1'
#
loop_
_entity.id
_entity.type
_entity.pdbx_description
1 polymer ?
#
loop_
_entity_poly.entity_id
_entity_poly.type
_entity_poly.pdbx_seq_one_letter_code
_entity_poly.pdbx_strand_id
1 'polypeptide(L)'
;MRLEREDFDWAVQQNLITANQAENLWTAFLSRYPQEDEVNRPRFNFANVAYYFGALIVISALGWFMNEAWESFGGAGLFFIALFYAICFIFTGKNLYFQQNLKIPGGLLFAMAVAMTPLAIYGLQRWTGYWQAGYPGTYRDFHTWIKGSWFLMELGTIIAGLITLRFVKFPFLTAPIAFSLWYMSMDLTPLLFGENEYTWRMRLWVSFWLGIACLITAYLIDVRQRRSRGDFAFWLYLFGLIMFWFSLSLLMDDNETQRFVYCLINLGLMLLSVLLKRRLFVVFGGIGVFAYLSYLSYRLFADSIFFPFALTVLGLGIIYMGVLYQRHYQTLARFIESYIPLEWRNLFPKDR
;
A
#
# COMPACT_ATOMS: atom_id res chain seq x y z
N MET A 1 19.23 -7.81 -12.67
CA MET A 1 20.31 -7.04 -13.30
C MET A 1 19.65 -6.16 -14.35
N ARG A 2 19.80 -4.84 -14.26
CA ARG A 2 19.53 -3.96 -15.42
C ARG A 2 20.78 -4.03 -16.27
N LEU A 3 20.63 -4.32 -17.55
CA LEU A 3 21.74 -4.36 -18.49
C LEU A 3 21.72 -3.04 -19.23
N GLU A 4 22.74 -2.22 -19.01
CA GLU A 4 22.96 -0.97 -19.69
C GLU A 4 23.90 -1.19 -20.87
N ARG A 5 23.96 -0.25 -21.81
CA ARG A 5 24.85 -0.40 -22.98
C ARG A 5 26.31 -0.57 -22.55
N GLU A 6 26.68 0.11 -21.48
CA GLU A 6 27.99 0.04 -20.83
C GLU A 6 28.35 -1.37 -20.35
N ASP A 7 27.38 -2.20 -19.96
CA ASP A 7 27.64 -3.59 -19.56
C ASP A 7 28.08 -4.45 -20.76
N PHE A 8 27.55 -4.17 -21.95
CA PHE A 8 27.96 -4.84 -23.19
C PHE A 8 29.33 -4.35 -23.65
N ASP A 9 29.59 -3.05 -23.54
CA ASP A 9 30.90 -2.47 -23.86
C ASP A 9 31.98 -3.00 -22.90
N TRP A 10 31.65 -3.15 -21.61
CA TRP A 10 32.51 -3.83 -20.63
C TRP A 10 32.78 -5.29 -21.02
N ALA A 11 31.76 -6.03 -21.44
CA ALA A 11 31.93 -7.43 -21.87
C ALA A 11 32.82 -7.55 -23.12
N VAL A 12 32.79 -6.55 -24.02
CA VAL A 12 33.73 -6.44 -25.15
C VAL A 12 35.14 -6.14 -24.66
N GLN A 13 35.32 -5.20 -23.73
CA GLN A 13 36.62 -4.87 -23.14
C GLN A 13 37.27 -6.07 -22.42
N GLN A 14 36.46 -6.92 -21.78
CA GLN A 14 36.92 -8.16 -21.14
C GLN A 14 37.16 -9.30 -22.14
N ASN A 15 37.03 -9.06 -23.46
CA ASN A 15 37.12 -10.07 -24.52
C ASN A 15 36.15 -11.26 -24.31
N LEU A 16 35.04 -11.07 -23.59
CA LEU A 16 34.02 -12.11 -23.38
C LEU A 16 33.13 -12.26 -24.62
N ILE A 17 32.89 -11.16 -25.33
CA ILE A 17 32.12 -11.11 -26.56
C ILE A 17 32.77 -10.15 -27.57
N THR A 18 32.51 -10.34 -28.86
CA THR A 18 32.93 -9.40 -29.91
C THR A 18 32.03 -8.18 -29.94
N ALA A 19 32.54 -7.05 -30.46
CA ALA A 19 31.75 -5.82 -30.65
C ALA A 19 30.47 -6.06 -31.48
N ASN A 20 30.55 -6.94 -32.48
CA ASN A 20 29.42 -7.29 -33.33
C ASN A 20 28.36 -8.13 -32.58
N GLN A 21 28.80 -9.02 -31.68
CA GLN A 21 27.90 -9.76 -30.79
C GLN A 21 27.24 -8.85 -29.77
N ALA A 22 27.97 -7.87 -29.22
CA ALA A 22 27.42 -6.87 -28.31
C ALA A 22 26.29 -6.07 -28.97
N GLU A 23 26.48 -5.60 -30.21
CA GLU A 23 25.46 -4.86 -30.96
C GLU A 23 24.21 -5.72 -31.24
N ASN A 24 24.42 -6.96 -31.69
CA ASN A 24 23.32 -7.89 -31.97
C ASN A 24 22.52 -8.24 -30.71
N LEU A 25 23.21 -8.47 -29.59
CA LEU A 25 22.56 -8.71 -28.30
C LEU A 25 21.80 -7.48 -27.82
N TRP A 26 22.42 -6.29 -27.87
CA TRP A 26 21.76 -5.04 -27.50
C TRP A 26 20.47 -4.81 -28.30
N THR A 27 20.53 -4.99 -29.62
CA THR A 27 19.37 -4.89 -30.52
C THR A 27 18.32 -5.95 -30.22
N ALA A 28 18.73 -7.19 -29.94
CA ALA A 28 17.83 -8.27 -29.52
C ALA A 28 17.17 -7.99 -28.15
N PHE A 29 17.87 -7.34 -27.21
CA PHE A 29 17.32 -6.96 -25.92
C PHE A 29 16.36 -5.77 -26.04
N LEU A 30 16.67 -4.77 -26.86
CA LEU A 30 15.77 -3.65 -27.16
C LEU A 30 14.47 -4.10 -27.83
N SER A 31 14.54 -5.08 -28.72
CA SER A 31 13.36 -5.67 -29.37
C SER A 31 12.57 -6.60 -28.46
N ARG A 32 13.24 -7.32 -27.54
CA ARG A 32 12.60 -8.21 -26.55
C ARG A 32 11.93 -7.47 -25.40
N TYR A 33 12.48 -6.31 -25.01
CA TYR A 33 11.93 -5.41 -24.00
C TYR A 33 11.65 -4.05 -24.68
N PRO A 34 10.53 -3.92 -25.40
CA PRO A 34 10.20 -2.69 -26.11
C PRO A 34 10.25 -1.50 -25.15
N GLN A 35 10.79 -0.37 -25.60
CA GLN A 35 10.81 0.88 -24.83
C GLN A 35 9.41 1.32 -24.35
N GLU A 36 8.31 0.81 -24.93
CA GLU A 36 6.95 1.04 -24.42
C GLU A 36 6.75 0.57 -22.96
N ASP A 37 7.39 -0.52 -22.56
CA ASP A 37 7.42 -0.97 -21.15
C ASP A 37 8.28 -0.04 -20.29
N GLU A 38 9.27 0.64 -20.87
CA GLU A 38 10.13 1.58 -20.17
C GLU A 38 9.48 2.95 -19.95
N VAL A 39 8.78 3.48 -20.96
CA VAL A 39 8.07 4.77 -20.90
C VAL A 39 6.85 4.69 -19.97
N ASN A 40 6.17 3.55 -19.95
CA ASN A 40 4.98 3.36 -19.12
C ASN A 40 5.26 2.81 -17.72
N ARG A 41 6.53 2.52 -17.39
CA ARG A 41 6.95 2.20 -16.02
C ARG A 41 7.19 3.50 -15.24
N PRO A 42 6.66 3.62 -14.01
CA PRO A 42 6.93 4.77 -13.17
C PRO A 42 8.44 4.83 -12.86
N ARG A 43 9.08 5.89 -13.35
CA ARG A 43 10.47 6.26 -13.09
C ARG A 43 10.52 7.48 -12.19
N PHE A 44 11.56 7.58 -11.38
CA PHE A 44 11.83 8.81 -10.64
C PHE A 44 12.40 9.85 -11.61
N ASN A 45 11.50 10.58 -12.28
CA ASN A 45 11.80 11.66 -13.20
C ASN A 45 10.84 12.83 -12.94
N PHE A 46 11.20 14.01 -13.44
CA PHE A 46 10.41 15.23 -13.18
C PHE A 46 8.97 15.13 -13.69
N ALA A 47 8.75 14.53 -14.87
CA ALA A 47 7.42 14.37 -15.44
C ALA A 47 6.50 13.53 -14.55
N ASN A 48 6.97 12.37 -14.07
CA ASN A 48 6.19 11.53 -13.18
C ASN A 48 5.95 12.23 -11.84
N VAL A 49 6.96 12.90 -11.28
CA VAL A 49 6.79 13.69 -10.05
C VAL A 49 5.69 14.74 -10.25
N ALA A 50 5.71 15.49 -11.35
CA ALA A 50 4.68 16.46 -11.68
C ALA A 50 3.29 15.83 -11.85
N TYR A 51 3.18 14.67 -12.51
CA TYR A 51 1.91 13.96 -12.68
C TYR A 51 1.33 13.49 -11.34
N TYR A 52 2.12 12.81 -10.51
CA TYR A 52 1.66 12.32 -9.20
C TYR A 52 1.38 13.47 -8.23
N PHE A 53 2.21 14.52 -8.24
CA PHE A 53 1.99 15.70 -7.41
C PHE A 53 0.74 16.48 -7.81
N GLY A 54 0.52 16.68 -9.11
CA GLY A 54 -0.70 17.30 -9.63
C GLY A 54 -1.95 16.48 -9.28
N ALA A 55 -1.89 15.16 -9.44
CA ALA A 55 -2.99 14.28 -9.03
C ALA A 55 -3.26 14.37 -7.52
N LEU A 56 -2.22 14.41 -6.70
CA LEU A 56 -2.35 14.59 -5.24
C LEU A 56 -3.01 15.93 -4.90
N ILE A 57 -2.63 17.03 -5.55
CA ILE A 57 -3.26 18.35 -5.35
C ILE A 57 -4.75 18.28 -5.68
N VAL A 58 -5.12 17.69 -6.82
CA VAL A 58 -6.52 17.59 -7.25
C VAL A 58 -7.33 16.73 -6.26
N ILE A 59 -6.83 15.56 -5.88
CA ILE A 59 -7.48 14.68 -4.89
C ILE A 59 -7.61 15.41 -3.54
N SER A 60 -6.59 16.14 -3.11
CA SER A 60 -6.62 16.88 -1.84
C SER A 60 -7.60 18.05 -1.91
N ALA A 61 -7.66 18.77 -3.03
CA ALA A 61 -8.58 19.89 -3.24
C ALA A 61 -10.05 19.44 -3.21
N LEU A 62 -10.35 18.33 -3.89
CA LEU A 62 -11.71 17.80 -4.03
C LEU A 62 -12.12 16.83 -2.90
N GLY A 63 -11.17 16.39 -2.07
CA GLY A 63 -11.41 15.55 -0.90
C GLY A 63 -11.32 16.31 0.42
N TRP A 64 -10.13 16.83 0.74
CA TRP A 64 -9.83 17.38 2.06
C TRP A 64 -10.04 18.88 2.21
N PHE A 65 -9.85 19.66 1.15
CA PHE A 65 -9.93 21.13 1.21
C PHE A 65 -11.30 21.69 0.81
N MET A 66 -12.32 20.84 0.81
CA MET A 66 -13.71 21.27 0.70
C MET A 66 -14.14 21.98 1.99
N ASN A 67 -14.12 23.30 1.93
CA ASN A 67 -14.55 24.17 3.04
C ASN A 67 -16.08 24.37 3.06
N GLU A 68 -16.59 25.06 4.07
CA GLU A 68 -18.03 25.37 4.23
C GLU A 68 -18.65 26.04 3.00
N ALA A 69 -17.87 26.77 2.20
CA ALA A 69 -18.32 27.34 0.93
C ALA A 69 -18.89 26.27 -0.03
N TRP A 70 -18.35 25.05 -0.02
CA TRP A 70 -18.86 23.95 -0.85
C TRP A 70 -20.20 23.40 -0.36
N GLU A 71 -20.47 23.48 0.95
CA GLU A 71 -21.76 23.05 1.51
C GLU A 71 -22.92 23.93 1.02
N SER A 72 -22.63 25.17 0.57
CA SER A 72 -23.62 26.10 0.00
C SER A 72 -24.24 25.60 -1.31
N PHE A 73 -23.56 24.73 -2.06
CA PHE A 73 -24.10 24.14 -3.29
C PHE A 73 -25.23 23.12 -3.03
N GLY A 74 -25.44 22.71 -1.78
CA GLY A 74 -26.40 21.67 -1.41
C GLY A 74 -26.03 20.28 -1.95
N GLY A 75 -26.82 19.26 -1.58
CA GLY A 75 -26.56 17.87 -1.99
C GLY A 75 -26.57 17.68 -3.52
N ALA A 76 -27.58 18.23 -4.20
CA ALA A 76 -27.70 18.12 -5.65
C ALA A 76 -26.52 18.79 -6.38
N GLY A 77 -26.09 19.98 -5.94
CA GLY A 77 -24.95 20.68 -6.52
C GLY A 77 -23.66 19.86 -6.38
N LEU A 78 -23.39 19.33 -5.19
CA LEU A 78 -22.23 18.46 -4.95
C LEU A 78 -22.24 17.20 -5.82
N PHE A 79 -23.40 16.55 -5.97
CA PHE A 79 -23.56 15.37 -6.81
C PHE A 79 -23.23 15.66 -8.28
N PHE A 80 -23.82 16.72 -8.85
CA PHE A 80 -23.60 17.06 -10.26
C PHE A 80 -22.18 17.57 -10.53
N ILE A 81 -21.58 18.31 -9.60
CA ILE A 81 -20.18 18.73 -9.71
C ILE A 81 -19.26 17.50 -9.72
N ALA A 82 -19.43 16.58 -8.76
CA ALA A 82 -18.63 15.36 -8.70
C ALA A 82 -18.77 14.52 -9.97
N LEU A 83 -20.00 14.38 -10.48
CA LEU A 83 -20.27 13.67 -11.73
C LEU A 83 -19.59 14.34 -12.93
N PHE A 84 -19.66 15.68 -13.03
CA PHE A 84 -19.01 16.43 -14.09
C PHE A 84 -17.48 16.23 -14.08
N TYR A 85 -16.84 16.38 -12.91
CA TYR A 85 -15.40 16.11 -12.77
C TYR A 85 -15.04 14.67 -13.13
N ALA A 86 -15.80 13.68 -12.64
CA ALA A 86 -15.58 12.27 -12.94
C ALA A 86 -15.67 12.01 -14.46
N ILE A 87 -16.67 12.57 -15.13
CA ILE A 87 -16.85 12.46 -16.57
C ILE A 87 -15.66 13.07 -17.33
N CYS A 88 -15.26 14.29 -16.96
CA CYS A 88 -14.10 14.95 -17.56
C CYS A 88 -12.82 14.12 -17.39
N PHE A 89 -12.56 13.60 -16.18
CA PHE A 89 -11.41 12.75 -15.91
C PHE A 89 -11.45 11.43 -16.69
N ILE A 90 -12.61 10.79 -16.82
CA ILE A 90 -12.77 9.55 -17.59
C ILE A 90 -12.51 9.79 -19.07
N PHE A 91 -13.07 10.85 -19.66
CA PHE A 91 -12.88 11.13 -21.09
C PHE A 91 -11.44 11.50 -21.42
N THR A 92 -10.84 12.40 -20.64
CA THR A 92 -9.43 12.78 -20.82
C THR A 92 -8.51 11.59 -20.52
N GLY A 93 -8.79 10.85 -19.45
CA GLY A 93 -8.04 9.64 -19.08
C GLY A 93 -8.10 8.56 -20.15
N LYS A 94 -9.27 8.33 -20.75
CA LYS A 94 -9.45 7.39 -21.87
C LYS A 94 -8.61 7.81 -23.08
N ASN A 95 -8.63 9.09 -23.44
CA ASN A 95 -7.84 9.61 -24.56
C ASN A 95 -6.34 9.39 -24.33
N LEU A 96 -5.82 9.80 -23.17
CA LEU A 96 -4.40 9.66 -22.84
C LEU A 96 -3.98 8.19 -22.72
N TYR A 97 -4.78 7.37 -22.04
CA TYR A 97 -4.42 5.98 -21.73
C TYR A 97 -4.49 5.05 -22.95
N PHE A 98 -5.54 5.19 -23.77
CA PHE A 98 -5.79 4.26 -24.90
C PHE A 98 -5.34 4.82 -26.25
N GLN A 99 -5.50 6.11 -26.53
CA GLN A 99 -5.16 6.67 -27.84
C GLN A 99 -3.71 7.14 -27.89
N GLN A 100 -3.24 7.83 -26.84
CA GLN A 100 -1.88 8.39 -26.79
C GLN A 100 -0.85 7.47 -26.11
N ASN A 101 -1.29 6.30 -25.62
CA ASN A 101 -0.48 5.32 -24.90
C ASN A 101 0.28 5.89 -23.66
N LEU A 102 -0.20 6.99 -23.08
CA LEU A 102 0.37 7.62 -21.88
C LEU A 102 -0.26 7.00 -20.61
N LYS A 103 0.23 5.82 -20.20
CA LYS A 103 -0.41 5.01 -19.14
C LYS A 103 -0.42 5.68 -17.77
N ILE A 104 0.62 6.42 -17.41
CA ILE A 104 0.76 7.06 -16.10
C ILE A 104 -0.26 8.21 -15.93
N PRO A 105 -0.23 9.29 -16.74
CA PRO A 105 -1.18 10.39 -16.57
C PRO A 105 -2.62 9.95 -16.85
N GLY A 106 -2.85 9.07 -17.84
CA GLY A 106 -4.18 8.51 -18.09
C GLY A 106 -4.71 7.68 -16.91
N GLY A 107 -3.86 6.83 -16.32
CA GLY A 107 -4.19 6.03 -15.15
C GLY A 107 -4.48 6.88 -13.90
N LEU A 108 -3.75 7.98 -13.72
CA LEU A 108 -3.99 8.94 -12.65
C LEU A 108 -5.34 9.65 -12.80
N LEU A 109 -5.73 10.03 -14.02
CA LEU A 109 -7.06 10.60 -14.28
C LEU A 109 -8.17 9.61 -13.93
N PHE A 110 -8.02 8.33 -14.26
CA PHE A 110 -8.96 7.30 -13.81
C PHE A 110 -9.01 7.18 -12.29
N ALA A 111 -7.86 7.26 -11.59
CA ALA A 111 -7.83 7.23 -10.13
C ALA A 111 -8.52 8.45 -9.51
N MET A 112 -8.35 9.64 -10.08
CA MET A 112 -9.07 10.84 -9.66
C MET A 112 -10.57 10.72 -9.91
N ALA A 113 -10.99 10.10 -11.02
CA ALA A 113 -12.40 9.82 -11.27
C ALA A 113 -13.00 8.88 -10.20
N VAL A 114 -12.27 7.82 -9.83
CA VAL A 114 -12.68 6.92 -8.73
C VAL A 114 -12.76 7.69 -7.41
N ALA A 115 -11.80 8.59 -7.14
CA ALA A 115 -11.80 9.43 -5.94
C ALA A 115 -12.96 10.45 -5.89
N MET A 116 -13.70 10.68 -6.99
CA MET A 116 -14.93 11.49 -6.98
C MET A 116 -16.15 10.71 -6.47
N THR A 117 -16.04 9.38 -6.37
CA THR A 117 -17.16 8.51 -5.97
C THR A 117 -17.69 8.82 -4.56
N PRO A 118 -16.86 9.01 -3.52
CA PRO A 118 -17.35 9.40 -2.21
C PRO A 118 -18.17 10.70 -2.28
N LEU A 119 -17.64 11.72 -2.96
CA LEU A 119 -18.30 13.02 -3.07
C LEU A 119 -19.63 12.95 -3.81
N ALA A 120 -19.71 12.16 -4.88
CA ALA A 120 -20.96 11.90 -5.59
C ALA A 120 -21.98 11.22 -4.66
N ILE A 121 -21.59 10.15 -3.98
CA ILE A 121 -22.50 9.42 -3.08
C ILE A 121 -22.96 10.32 -1.92
N TYR A 122 -22.05 11.10 -1.33
CA TYR A 122 -22.38 12.10 -0.32
C TYR A 122 -23.42 13.11 -0.81
N GLY A 123 -23.19 13.71 -1.99
CA GLY A 123 -24.11 14.66 -2.60
C GLY A 123 -25.50 14.05 -2.79
N LEU A 124 -25.56 12.79 -3.24
CA LEU A 124 -26.81 12.06 -3.42
C LEU A 124 -27.51 11.76 -2.08
N GLN A 125 -26.78 11.31 -1.06
CA GLN A 125 -27.32 11.07 0.28
C GLN A 125 -27.88 12.36 0.88
N ARG A 126 -27.15 13.47 0.74
CA ARG A 126 -27.59 14.79 1.20
C ARG A 126 -28.81 15.32 0.42
N TRP A 127 -28.89 15.06 -0.88
CA TRP A 127 -30.03 15.48 -1.70
C TRP A 127 -31.31 14.69 -1.37
N THR A 128 -31.18 13.37 -1.20
CA THR A 128 -32.31 12.48 -0.90
C THR A 128 -32.71 12.48 0.57
N GLY A 129 -31.84 12.99 1.45
CA GLY A 129 -31.99 12.92 2.90
C GLY A 129 -31.75 11.51 3.48
N TYR A 130 -31.28 10.56 2.66
CA TYR A 130 -31.11 9.17 3.08
C TYR A 130 -29.76 8.96 3.78
N TRP A 131 -29.83 8.71 5.09
CA TRP A 131 -28.67 8.39 5.93
C TRP A 131 -28.94 7.13 6.73
N GLN A 132 -28.06 6.13 6.64
CA GLN A 132 -28.27 4.82 7.26
C GLN A 132 -28.21 4.86 8.80
N ALA A 133 -27.42 5.79 9.36
CA ALA A 133 -27.22 5.94 10.80
C ALA A 133 -27.42 7.41 11.24
N GLY A 134 -28.36 8.12 10.62
CA GLY A 134 -28.61 9.55 10.89
C GLY A 134 -27.59 10.50 10.22
N TYR A 135 -27.87 11.80 10.25
CA TYR A 135 -27.08 12.83 9.55
C TYR A 135 -25.65 12.91 10.11
N PRO A 136 -24.60 12.58 9.32
CA PRO A 136 -23.25 12.50 9.85
C PRO A 136 -22.54 13.85 9.96
N GLY A 137 -23.14 14.96 9.53
CA GLY A 137 -22.48 16.25 9.48
C GLY A 137 -22.14 16.64 8.04
N THR A 138 -21.17 17.53 7.90
CA THR A 138 -20.72 18.06 6.59
C THR A 138 -19.71 17.12 5.91
N TYR A 139 -19.44 17.29 4.60
CA TYR A 139 -18.47 16.45 3.88
C TYR A 139 -17.07 16.53 4.49
N ARG A 140 -16.70 17.70 5.04
CA ARG A 140 -15.45 17.88 5.76
C ARG A 140 -15.34 16.93 6.96
N ASP A 141 -16.47 16.55 7.55
CA ASP A 141 -16.53 15.65 8.70
C ASP A 141 -16.25 14.18 8.35
N PHE A 142 -16.28 13.85 7.05
CA PHE A 142 -15.91 12.53 6.53
C PHE A 142 -14.49 12.11 6.96
N HIS A 143 -13.56 13.07 7.03
CA HIS A 143 -12.17 12.81 7.38
C HIS A 143 -11.85 13.00 8.87
N THR A 144 -12.81 13.47 9.67
CA THR A 144 -12.59 13.82 11.09
C THR A 144 -13.44 12.99 12.04
N TRP A 145 -14.63 12.54 11.64
CA TRP A 145 -15.57 11.84 12.50
C TRP A 145 -16.00 10.48 11.93
N ILE A 146 -15.79 9.44 12.72
CA ILE A 146 -16.17 8.05 12.38
C ILE A 146 -17.68 7.88 12.63
N LYS A 147 -18.47 7.79 11.57
CA LYS A 147 -19.94 7.64 11.63
C LYS A 147 -20.40 6.62 10.59
N GLY A 148 -21.30 5.71 11.00
CA GLY A 148 -21.73 4.59 10.14
C GLY A 148 -22.37 5.01 8.81
N SER A 149 -22.92 6.23 8.73
CA SER A 149 -23.52 6.78 7.51
C SER A 149 -22.56 6.97 6.33
N TRP A 150 -21.24 6.93 6.57
CA TRP A 150 -20.19 7.05 5.55
C TRP A 150 -19.92 5.72 4.80
N PHE A 151 -20.45 4.60 5.29
CA PHE A 151 -20.23 3.26 4.73
C PHE A 151 -20.53 3.15 3.21
N LEU A 152 -21.62 3.78 2.75
CA LEU A 152 -22.01 3.74 1.33
C LEU A 152 -20.97 4.42 0.42
N MET A 153 -20.31 5.47 0.90
CA MET A 153 -19.27 6.17 0.14
C MET A 153 -18.05 5.27 -0.04
N GLU A 154 -17.66 4.55 1.01
CA GLU A 154 -16.53 3.61 0.94
C GLU A 154 -16.84 2.41 0.06
N LEU A 155 -18.02 1.81 0.24
CA LEU A 155 -18.46 0.68 -0.57
C LEU A 155 -18.54 1.05 -2.05
N GLY A 156 -19.12 2.22 -2.36
CA GLY A 156 -19.21 2.72 -3.72
C GLY A 156 -17.85 2.97 -4.35
N THR A 157 -16.89 3.51 -3.58
CA THR A 157 -15.52 3.75 -4.06
C THR A 157 -14.75 2.46 -4.32
N ILE A 158 -14.92 1.45 -3.45
CA ILE A 158 -14.36 0.11 -3.66
C ILE A 158 -14.93 -0.50 -4.95
N ILE A 159 -16.26 -0.46 -5.14
CA ILE A 159 -16.92 -1.00 -6.33
C ILE A 159 -16.45 -0.26 -7.59
N ALA A 160 -16.47 1.08 -7.57
CA ALA A 160 -16.01 1.90 -8.69
C ALA A 160 -14.55 1.60 -9.04
N GLY A 161 -13.67 1.54 -8.04
CA GLY A 161 -12.26 1.19 -8.22
C GLY A 161 -12.05 -0.20 -8.80
N LEU A 162 -12.77 -1.21 -8.32
CA LEU A 162 -12.71 -2.58 -8.86
C LEU A 162 -13.21 -2.68 -10.30
N ILE A 163 -14.31 -1.97 -10.63
CA ILE A 163 -14.82 -1.86 -11.99
C ILE A 163 -13.77 -1.19 -12.89
N THR A 164 -13.21 -0.05 -12.46
CA THR A 164 -12.18 0.66 -13.24
C THR A 164 -10.93 -0.19 -13.43
N LEU A 165 -10.47 -0.92 -12.40
CA LEU A 165 -9.31 -1.83 -12.50
C LEU A 165 -9.51 -2.95 -13.53
N ARG A 166 -10.75 -3.38 -13.77
CA ARG A 166 -11.06 -4.39 -14.79
C ARG A 166 -10.75 -3.87 -16.21
N PHE A 167 -10.95 -2.59 -16.46
CA PHE A 167 -10.73 -1.96 -17.77
C PHE A 167 -9.37 -1.28 -17.89
N VAL A 168 -8.87 -0.69 -16.80
CA VAL A 168 -7.66 0.12 -16.73
C VAL A 168 -6.72 -0.52 -15.72
N LYS A 169 -5.71 -1.22 -16.23
CA LYS A 169 -4.71 -1.91 -15.40
C LYS A 169 -3.63 -0.93 -14.94
N PHE A 170 -3.94 -0.11 -13.95
CA PHE A 170 -3.01 0.83 -13.36
C PHE A 170 -2.86 0.60 -11.85
N PRO A 171 -1.66 0.25 -11.33
CA PRO A 171 -1.48 -0.12 -9.93
C PRO A 171 -1.97 0.91 -8.91
N PHE A 172 -1.82 2.20 -9.19
CA PHE A 172 -2.25 3.26 -8.26
C PHE A 172 -3.78 3.34 -8.07
N LEU A 173 -4.59 2.75 -8.96
CA LEU A 173 -6.04 2.60 -8.73
C LEU A 173 -6.39 1.74 -7.52
N THR A 174 -5.44 0.96 -7.01
CA THR A 174 -5.62 0.22 -5.76
C THR A 174 -5.51 1.13 -4.52
N ALA A 175 -4.99 2.35 -4.65
CA ALA A 175 -4.85 3.29 -3.55
C ALA A 175 -6.20 3.80 -3.03
N PRO A 176 -7.13 4.33 -3.87
CA PRO A 176 -8.47 4.70 -3.40
C PRO A 176 -9.22 3.51 -2.78
N ILE A 177 -9.08 2.31 -3.35
CA ILE A 177 -9.73 1.09 -2.82
C ILE A 177 -9.19 0.76 -1.42
N ALA A 178 -7.87 0.73 -1.26
CA ALA A 178 -7.23 0.41 0.01
C ALA A 178 -7.48 1.47 1.07
N PHE A 179 -7.52 2.74 0.66
CA PHE A 179 -7.89 3.86 1.53
C PHE A 179 -9.35 3.74 2.00
N SER A 180 -10.29 3.44 1.09
CA SER A 180 -11.69 3.20 1.45
C SER A 180 -11.87 1.98 2.34
N LEU A 181 -11.13 0.90 2.13
CA LEU A 181 -11.14 -0.26 3.04
C LEU A 181 -10.66 0.12 4.45
N TRP A 182 -9.68 1.00 4.56
CA TRP A 182 -9.22 1.48 5.86
C TRP A 182 -10.28 2.30 6.59
N TYR A 183 -10.94 3.23 5.90
CA TYR A 183 -12.05 4.02 6.47
C TYR A 183 -13.25 3.13 6.83
N MET A 184 -13.61 2.20 5.93
CA MET A 184 -14.65 1.21 6.15
C MET A 184 -14.39 0.40 7.44
N SER A 185 -13.12 0.12 7.80
CA SER A 185 -12.81 -0.56 9.08
C SER A 185 -13.30 0.21 10.31
N MET A 186 -13.26 1.54 10.25
CA MET A 186 -13.67 2.42 11.35
C MET A 186 -15.19 2.56 11.39
N ASP A 187 -15.84 2.68 10.23
CA ASP A 187 -17.30 2.86 10.11
C ASP A 187 -18.11 1.56 10.26
N LEU A 188 -17.48 0.39 10.05
CA LEU A 188 -18.14 -0.90 10.19
C LEU A 188 -18.49 -1.23 11.64
N THR A 189 -17.75 -0.70 12.62
CA THR A 189 -17.98 -1.04 14.04
C THR A 189 -19.33 -0.53 14.56
N PRO A 190 -19.71 0.76 14.38
CA PRO A 190 -21.06 1.21 14.72
C PRO A 190 -22.17 0.44 13.98
N LEU A 191 -21.92 -0.01 12.75
CA LEU A 191 -22.91 -0.73 11.94
C LEU A 191 -23.11 -2.18 12.42
N LEU A 192 -22.06 -2.85 12.88
CA LEU A 192 -22.12 -4.22 13.39
C LEU A 192 -22.69 -4.34 14.80
N PHE A 193 -22.43 -3.34 15.66
CA PHE A 193 -22.76 -3.41 17.10
C PHE A 193 -23.81 -2.39 17.55
N GLY A 194 -24.25 -1.47 16.67
CA GLY A 194 -25.19 -0.40 17.00
C GLY A 194 -24.51 0.80 17.68
N GLU A 195 -25.03 2.02 17.45
CA GLU A 195 -24.38 3.28 17.85
C GLU A 195 -24.20 3.46 19.37
N ASN A 196 -25.01 2.76 20.19
CA ASN A 196 -25.04 2.94 21.64
C ASN A 196 -24.28 1.87 22.44
N GLU A 197 -23.71 0.84 21.79
CA GLU A 197 -23.16 -0.33 22.49
C GLU A 197 -21.71 -0.68 22.15
N TYR A 198 -21.05 0.03 21.23
CA TYR A 198 -19.66 -0.29 20.87
C TYR A 198 -18.63 0.38 21.79
N THR A 199 -17.60 -0.38 22.15
CA THR A 199 -16.43 0.14 22.90
C THR A 199 -15.30 0.49 21.94
N TRP A 200 -14.43 1.45 22.28
CA TRP A 200 -13.18 1.72 21.55
C TRP A 200 -12.38 0.45 21.26
N ARG A 201 -12.33 -0.47 22.23
CA ARG A 201 -11.67 -1.76 22.09
C ARG A 201 -12.26 -2.64 20.99
N MET A 202 -13.57 -2.60 20.77
CA MET A 202 -14.22 -3.34 19.66
C MET A 202 -13.79 -2.79 18.31
N ARG A 203 -13.64 -1.46 18.17
CA ARG A 203 -13.12 -0.84 16.94
C ARG A 203 -11.72 -1.33 16.60
N LEU A 204 -10.86 -1.41 17.62
CA LEU A 204 -9.51 -1.92 17.43
C LEU A 204 -9.52 -3.38 16.96
N TRP A 205 -10.38 -4.24 17.51
CA TRP A 205 -10.52 -5.62 17.06
C TRP A 205 -11.04 -5.73 15.62
N VAL A 206 -12.00 -4.89 15.22
CA VAL A 206 -12.51 -4.86 13.82
C VAL A 206 -11.38 -4.45 12.87
N SER A 207 -10.66 -3.36 13.15
CA SER A 207 -9.52 -2.92 12.33
C SER A 207 -8.38 -3.96 12.33
N PHE A 208 -8.14 -4.66 13.45
CA PHE A 208 -7.15 -5.73 13.52
C PHE A 208 -7.46 -6.87 12.54
N TRP A 209 -8.68 -7.42 12.59
CA TRP A 209 -9.09 -8.53 11.73
C TRP A 209 -9.26 -8.11 10.27
N LEU A 210 -9.81 -6.92 10.01
CA LEU A 210 -9.91 -6.38 8.64
C LEU A 210 -8.52 -6.12 8.04
N GLY A 211 -7.58 -5.63 8.85
CA GLY A 211 -6.18 -5.48 8.48
C GLY A 211 -5.56 -6.80 8.04
N ILE A 212 -5.73 -7.87 8.82
CA ILE A 212 -5.28 -9.22 8.45
C ILE A 212 -5.92 -9.69 7.14
N ALA A 213 -7.24 -9.51 6.97
CA ALA A 213 -7.93 -9.87 5.74
C ALA A 213 -7.37 -9.12 4.51
N CYS A 214 -7.04 -7.84 4.67
CA CYS A 214 -6.37 -7.04 3.62
C CYS A 214 -4.97 -7.57 3.30
N LEU A 215 -4.18 -7.96 4.32
CA LEU A 215 -2.85 -8.54 4.12
C LEU A 215 -2.90 -9.90 3.39
N ILE A 216 -3.85 -10.75 3.75
CA ILE A 216 -4.08 -12.03 3.06
C ILE A 216 -4.49 -11.78 1.62
N THR A 217 -5.41 -10.84 1.38
CA THR A 217 -5.85 -10.49 0.02
C THR A 217 -4.69 -9.93 -0.81
N ALA A 218 -3.88 -9.04 -0.24
CA ALA A 218 -2.68 -8.51 -0.88
C ALA A 218 -1.68 -9.62 -1.23
N TYR A 219 -1.47 -10.58 -0.32
CA TYR A 219 -0.64 -11.75 -0.57
C TYR A 219 -1.16 -12.62 -1.71
N LEU A 220 -2.47 -12.92 -1.74
CA LEU A 220 -3.08 -13.68 -2.82
C LEU A 220 -2.93 -12.99 -4.17
N ILE A 221 -3.01 -11.65 -4.22
CA ILE A 221 -2.75 -10.86 -5.42
C ILE A 221 -1.27 -10.99 -5.84
N ASP A 222 -0.34 -10.86 -4.89
CA ASP A 222 1.12 -10.92 -5.14
C ASP A 222 1.58 -12.30 -5.63
N VAL A 223 0.93 -13.38 -5.18
CA VAL A 223 1.20 -14.76 -5.66
C VAL A 223 0.60 -15.03 -7.04
N ARG A 224 -0.62 -14.54 -7.30
CA ARG A 224 -1.32 -14.77 -8.58
C ARG A 224 -0.79 -13.90 -9.71
N GLN A 225 -0.31 -12.69 -9.41
CA GLN A 225 0.06 -11.70 -10.41
C GLN A 225 1.59 -11.52 -10.47
N ARG A 226 2.14 -11.58 -11.69
CA ARG A 226 3.57 -11.31 -11.89
C ARG A 226 3.86 -9.83 -11.61
N ARG A 227 4.84 -9.58 -10.74
CA ARG A 227 5.30 -8.23 -10.34
C ARG A 227 5.78 -7.38 -11.53
N SER A 228 6.24 -7.99 -12.62
CA SER A 228 6.60 -7.29 -13.87
C SER A 228 5.46 -6.50 -14.50
N ARG A 229 4.19 -6.82 -14.20
CA ARG A 229 3.02 -6.12 -14.73
C ARG A 229 2.57 -4.93 -13.87
N GLY A 230 3.32 -4.59 -12.82
CA GLY A 230 2.99 -3.52 -11.87
C GLY A 230 2.56 -4.07 -10.51
N ASP A 231 2.79 -3.28 -9.47
CA ASP A 231 2.58 -3.68 -8.08
C ASP A 231 1.18 -3.31 -7.56
N PHE A 232 0.20 -4.16 -7.86
CA PHE A 232 -1.19 -3.97 -7.44
C PHE A 232 -1.44 -4.28 -5.95
N ALA A 233 -0.51 -4.97 -5.28
CA ALA A 233 -0.69 -5.36 -3.89
C ALA A 233 -0.14 -4.31 -2.90
N PHE A 234 0.71 -3.38 -3.36
CA PHE A 234 1.40 -2.41 -2.50
C PHE A 234 0.46 -1.63 -1.57
N TRP A 235 -0.59 -1.01 -2.12
CA TRP A 235 -1.49 -0.18 -1.33
C TRP A 235 -2.32 -0.99 -0.34
N LEU A 236 -2.76 -2.19 -0.72
CA LEU A 236 -3.43 -3.11 0.19
C LEU A 236 -2.52 -3.59 1.32
N TYR A 237 -1.23 -3.87 1.04
CA TYR A 237 -0.26 -4.15 2.09
C TYR A 237 -0.06 -2.97 3.03
N LEU A 238 0.05 -1.75 2.49
CA LEU A 238 0.27 -0.55 3.28
C LEU A 238 -0.90 -0.28 4.23
N PHE A 239 -2.12 -0.16 3.71
CA PHE A 239 -3.29 0.10 4.55
C PHE A 239 -3.66 -1.10 5.44
N GLY A 240 -3.45 -2.33 4.95
CA GLY A 240 -3.57 -3.55 5.77
C GLY A 240 -2.63 -3.55 6.97
N LEU A 241 -1.36 -3.16 6.77
CA LEU A 241 -0.38 -3.04 7.85
C LEU A 241 -0.72 -1.89 8.79
N ILE A 242 -1.16 -0.74 8.29
CA ILE A 242 -1.61 0.39 9.14
C ILE A 242 -2.73 -0.09 10.06
N MET A 243 -3.79 -0.69 9.51
CA MET A 243 -4.91 -1.23 10.30
C MET A 243 -4.44 -2.25 11.33
N PHE A 244 -3.74 -3.29 10.89
CA PHE A 244 -3.29 -4.37 11.76
C PHE A 244 -2.35 -3.85 12.87
N TRP A 245 -1.34 -3.07 12.50
CA TRP A 245 -0.24 -2.69 13.39
C TRP A 245 -0.66 -1.64 14.43
N PHE A 246 -1.44 -0.62 14.02
CA PHE A 246 -1.97 0.36 14.98
C PHE A 246 -2.96 -0.30 15.93
N SER A 247 -3.86 -1.15 15.42
CA SER A 247 -4.79 -1.89 16.29
C SER A 247 -4.07 -2.81 17.26
N LEU A 248 -3.07 -3.56 16.80
CA LEU A 248 -2.25 -4.41 17.66
C LEU A 248 -1.55 -3.59 18.76
N SER A 249 -0.95 -2.46 18.40
CA SER A 249 -0.21 -1.61 19.34
C SER A 249 -1.12 -0.96 20.39
N LEU A 250 -2.37 -0.66 20.04
CA LEU A 250 -3.36 -0.04 20.94
C LEU A 250 -4.19 -1.06 21.74
N LEU A 251 -4.24 -2.33 21.31
CA LEU A 251 -4.93 -3.42 22.02
C LEU A 251 -4.12 -4.02 23.16
N MET A 252 -2.80 -3.87 23.14
CA MET A 252 -1.92 -4.43 24.17
C MET A 252 -2.05 -3.64 25.47
N ASP A 253 -2.43 -4.34 26.54
CA ASP A 253 -2.50 -3.81 27.89
C ASP A 253 -1.09 -3.72 28.53
N ASP A 254 -1.00 -3.14 29.73
CA ASP A 254 0.25 -2.92 30.46
C ASP A 254 0.93 -4.20 31.01
N ASN A 255 0.47 -5.39 30.64
CA ASN A 255 1.08 -6.64 31.08
C ASN A 255 2.41 -6.93 30.35
N GLU A 256 3.46 -7.24 31.10
CA GLU A 256 4.78 -7.61 30.58
C GLU A 256 4.72 -8.78 29.58
N THR A 257 3.86 -9.77 29.83
CA THR A 257 3.71 -10.93 28.93
C THR A 257 3.16 -10.50 27.57
N GLN A 258 2.19 -9.57 27.57
CA GLN A 258 1.61 -9.05 26.34
C GLN A 258 2.64 -8.22 25.57
N ARG A 259 3.42 -7.37 26.26
CA ARG A 259 4.51 -6.59 25.66
C ARG A 259 5.60 -7.47 25.04
N PHE A 260 5.92 -8.60 25.66
CA PHE A 260 6.82 -9.60 25.08
C PHE A 260 6.23 -10.24 23.82
N VAL A 261 4.96 -10.65 23.84
CA VAL A 261 4.26 -11.17 22.66
C VAL A 261 4.20 -10.11 21.54
N TYR A 262 3.99 -8.84 21.86
CA TYR A 262 4.06 -7.73 20.91
C TYR A 262 5.42 -7.65 20.22
N CYS A 263 6.52 -7.78 20.98
CA CYS A 263 7.86 -7.85 20.40
C CYS A 263 8.02 -9.05 19.45
N LEU A 264 7.54 -10.23 19.85
CA LEU A 264 7.58 -11.43 19.01
C LEU A 264 6.78 -11.27 17.71
N ILE A 265 5.60 -10.65 17.76
CA ILE A 265 4.79 -10.37 16.56
C ILE A 265 5.55 -9.43 15.62
N ASN A 266 6.18 -8.39 16.14
CA ASN A 266 6.95 -7.44 15.33
C ASN A 266 8.23 -8.06 14.74
N LEU A 267 8.91 -8.94 15.46
CA LEU A 267 9.99 -9.77 14.90
C LEU A 267 9.45 -10.69 13.78
N GLY A 268 8.26 -11.27 13.97
CA GLY A 268 7.54 -12.02 12.94
C GLY A 268 7.27 -11.21 11.69
N LEU A 269 6.86 -9.93 11.82
CA LEU A 269 6.72 -9.02 10.68
C LEU A 269 8.05 -8.80 9.96
N MET A 270 9.16 -8.60 10.68
CA MET A 270 10.48 -8.46 10.05
C MET A 270 10.88 -9.73 9.27
N LEU A 271 10.60 -10.92 9.80
CA LEU A 271 10.83 -12.18 9.09
C LEU A 271 9.94 -12.30 7.83
N LEU A 272 8.66 -11.96 7.95
CA LEU A 272 7.72 -11.91 6.81
C LEU A 272 8.18 -10.93 5.73
N SER A 273 8.88 -9.85 6.08
CA SER A 273 9.45 -8.92 5.10
C SER A 273 10.41 -9.61 4.14
N VAL A 274 11.23 -10.54 4.65
CA VAL A 274 12.21 -11.29 3.87
C VAL A 274 11.51 -12.33 3.00
N LEU A 275 10.55 -13.07 3.58
CA LEU A 275 9.78 -14.09 2.88
C LEU A 275 8.93 -13.51 1.74
N LEU A 276 8.25 -12.40 1.99
CA LEU A 276 7.40 -11.71 1.00
C LEU A 276 8.20 -10.75 0.12
N LYS A 277 9.46 -10.46 0.43
CA LYS A 277 10.27 -9.41 -0.24
C LYS A 277 9.58 -8.05 -0.24
N ARG A 278 8.91 -7.70 0.86
CA ARG A 278 8.11 -6.48 1.02
C ARG A 278 8.71 -5.62 2.14
N ARG A 279 9.26 -4.46 1.77
CA ARG A 279 9.94 -3.54 2.70
C ARG A 279 9.02 -2.97 3.78
N LEU A 280 7.72 -2.87 3.51
CA LEU A 280 6.76 -2.32 4.48
C LEU A 280 6.79 -3.10 5.80
N PHE A 281 6.85 -4.44 5.75
CA PHE A 281 6.83 -5.28 6.95
C PHE A 281 8.03 -5.05 7.89
N VAL A 282 9.24 -4.83 7.34
CA VAL A 282 10.41 -4.53 8.18
C VAL A 282 10.35 -3.13 8.78
N VAL A 283 9.72 -2.16 8.10
CA VAL A 283 9.53 -0.81 8.66
C VAL A 283 8.60 -0.88 9.86
N PHE A 284 7.40 -1.47 9.72
CA PHE A 284 6.45 -1.60 10.84
C PHE A 284 7.00 -2.50 11.96
N GLY A 285 7.58 -3.64 11.62
CA GLY A 285 8.21 -4.54 12.61
C GLY A 285 9.36 -3.87 13.35
N GLY A 286 10.23 -3.14 12.64
CA GLY A 286 11.33 -2.40 13.23
C GLY A 286 10.86 -1.30 14.19
N ILE A 287 9.83 -0.53 13.82
CA ILE A 287 9.22 0.47 14.70
C ILE A 287 8.67 -0.19 15.98
N GLY A 288 7.97 -1.33 15.87
CA GLY A 288 7.43 -2.02 17.03
C GLY A 288 8.49 -2.64 17.94
N VAL A 289 9.53 -3.26 17.39
CA VAL A 289 10.68 -3.74 18.19
C VAL A 289 11.37 -2.57 18.89
N PHE A 290 11.58 -1.45 18.18
CA PHE A 290 12.17 -0.26 18.77
C PHE A 290 11.32 0.32 19.90
N ALA A 291 9.99 0.36 19.74
CA ALA A 291 9.07 0.80 20.78
C ALA A 291 9.17 -0.10 22.02
N TYR A 292 9.26 -1.42 21.85
CA TYR A 292 9.45 -2.36 22.94
C TYR A 292 10.80 -2.19 23.65
N LEU A 293 11.89 -2.06 22.89
CA LEU A 293 13.23 -1.81 23.45
C LEU A 293 13.29 -0.47 24.20
N SER A 294 12.61 0.55 23.68
CA SER A 294 12.49 1.85 24.34
C SER A 294 11.74 1.72 25.67
N TYR A 295 10.62 0.98 25.70
CA TYR A 295 9.92 0.68 26.94
C TYR A 295 10.84 0.00 27.95
N LEU A 296 11.55 -1.05 27.51
CA LEU A 296 12.47 -1.81 28.34
C LEU A 296 13.56 -0.90 28.94
N SER A 297 14.11 0.01 28.13
CA SER A 297 15.11 0.99 28.54
C SER A 297 14.59 2.01 29.56
N TYR A 298 13.43 2.63 29.30
CA TYR A 298 12.94 3.77 30.08
C TYR A 298 12.10 3.37 31.30
N ARG A 299 11.55 2.16 31.34
CA ARG A 299 10.67 1.72 32.43
C ARG A 299 11.30 0.61 33.26
N LEU A 300 11.80 -0.45 32.64
CA LEU A 300 12.29 -1.61 33.38
C LEU A 300 13.76 -1.46 33.80
N PHE A 301 14.59 -0.87 32.94
CA PHE A 301 16.03 -0.69 33.16
C PHE A 301 16.46 0.77 33.27
N ALA A 302 15.55 1.66 33.69
CA ALA A 302 15.82 3.09 33.80
C ALA A 302 17.08 3.42 34.61
N ASP A 303 17.31 2.66 35.68
CA ASP A 303 18.46 2.83 36.59
C ASP A 303 19.67 1.94 36.23
N SER A 304 19.63 1.20 35.11
CA SER A 304 20.68 0.25 34.73
C SER A 304 21.59 0.78 33.63
N ILE A 305 22.83 1.10 34.01
CA ILE A 305 23.88 1.53 33.07
C ILE A 305 24.26 0.40 32.10
N PHE A 306 24.07 -0.87 32.47
CA PHE A 306 24.46 -2.02 31.65
C PHE A 306 23.52 -2.30 30.47
N PHE A 307 22.28 -1.80 30.53
CA PHE A 307 21.28 -2.12 29.52
C PHE A 307 21.68 -1.62 28.09
N PRO A 308 22.14 -0.37 27.91
CA PRO A 308 22.69 0.08 26.62
C PRO A 308 23.89 -0.73 26.10
N PHE A 309 24.78 -1.19 26.99
CA PHE A 309 25.90 -2.04 26.60
C PHE A 309 25.43 -3.41 26.11
N ALA A 310 24.49 -4.04 26.82
CA ALA A 310 23.89 -5.30 26.41
C ALA A 310 23.19 -5.17 25.04
N LEU A 311 22.49 -4.05 24.81
CA LEU A 311 21.83 -3.77 23.54
C LEU A 311 22.84 -3.59 22.39
N THR A 312 23.98 -2.97 22.67
CA THR A 312 25.07 -2.81 21.70
C THR A 312 25.68 -4.15 21.31
N VAL A 313 25.95 -5.02 22.30
CA VAL A 313 26.44 -6.39 22.04
C VAL A 313 25.43 -7.18 21.22
N LEU A 314 24.13 -7.09 21.57
CA LEU A 314 23.05 -7.72 20.81
C LEU A 314 23.01 -7.21 19.36
N GLY A 315 23.09 -5.89 19.16
CA GLY A 315 23.10 -5.28 17.83
C GLY A 315 24.29 -5.72 16.98
N LEU A 316 25.50 -5.72 17.54
CA LEU A 316 26.70 -6.23 16.87
C LEU A 316 26.58 -7.72 16.54
N GLY A 317 25.97 -8.51 17.43
CA GLY A 317 25.67 -9.92 17.20
C GLY A 317 24.74 -10.13 16.00
N ILE A 318 23.67 -9.34 15.87
CA ILE A 318 22.76 -9.41 14.72
C ILE A 318 23.48 -9.03 13.43
N ILE A 319 24.30 -7.98 13.44
CA ILE A 319 25.10 -7.58 12.27
C ILE A 319 26.04 -8.71 11.86
N TYR A 320 26.76 -9.30 12.82
CA TYR A 320 27.66 -10.41 12.58
C TYR A 320 26.94 -11.62 11.97
N MET A 321 25.76 -11.97 12.50
CA MET A 321 24.91 -13.02 11.93
C MET A 321 24.47 -12.70 10.50
N GLY A 322 24.16 -11.43 10.20
CA GLY A 322 23.87 -10.96 8.84
C GLY A 322 25.04 -11.14 7.87
N VAL A 323 26.26 -10.81 8.32
CA VAL A 323 27.49 -11.01 7.54
C VAL A 323 27.76 -12.51 7.32
N LEU A 324 27.60 -13.34 8.35
CA LEU A 324 27.73 -14.80 8.23
C LEU A 324 26.73 -15.39 7.24
N TYR A 325 25.48 -14.92 7.28
CA TYR A 325 24.44 -15.30 6.33
C TYR A 325 24.83 -14.93 4.90
N GLN A 326 25.31 -13.69 4.67
CA GLN A 326 25.75 -13.26 3.35
C GLN A 326 26.92 -14.10 2.82
N ARG A 327 27.87 -14.43 3.71
CA ARG A 327 29.06 -15.22 3.35
C ARG A 327 28.72 -16.67 2.98
N HIS A 328 27.72 -17.26 3.62
CA HIS A 328 27.30 -18.66 3.39
C HIS A 328 26.01 -18.77 2.57
N TYR A 329 25.55 -17.68 1.95
CA TYR A 329 24.26 -17.61 1.25
C TYR A 329 24.10 -18.74 0.23
N GLN A 330 25.13 -19.04 -0.56
CA GLN A 330 25.05 -20.09 -1.58
C GLN A 330 24.91 -21.50 -0.99
N THR A 331 25.46 -21.75 0.19
CA THR A 331 25.38 -23.05 0.88
C THR A 331 24.04 -23.19 1.60
N LEU A 332 23.60 -22.13 2.28
CA LEU A 332 22.28 -22.04 2.92
C LEU A 332 21.15 -22.14 1.89
N ALA A 333 21.25 -21.42 0.77
CA ALA A 333 20.26 -21.48 -0.28
C ALA A 333 20.11 -22.89 -0.84
N ARG A 334 21.22 -23.60 -1.11
CA ARG A 334 21.18 -25.00 -1.58
C ARG A 334 20.57 -25.95 -0.56
N PHE A 335 20.89 -25.77 0.73
CA PHE A 335 20.34 -26.60 1.81
C PHE A 335 18.84 -26.36 2.03
N ILE A 336 18.41 -25.10 1.99
CA ILE A 336 16.99 -24.74 2.11
C ILE A 336 16.23 -25.24 0.87
N GLU A 337 16.81 -25.08 -0.32
CA GLU A 337 16.23 -25.57 -1.57
C GLU A 337 16.09 -27.09 -1.64
N SER A 338 16.93 -27.86 -0.94
CA SER A 338 16.84 -29.32 -0.87
C SER A 338 15.78 -29.83 0.10
N TYR A 339 15.35 -28.99 1.06
CA TYR A 339 14.31 -29.34 2.04
C TYR A 339 12.92 -28.77 1.71
N ILE A 340 12.82 -27.72 0.87
CA ILE A 340 11.54 -27.13 0.48
C ILE A 340 10.94 -27.92 -0.69
N PRO A 341 9.79 -28.61 -0.51
CA PRO A 341 9.10 -29.29 -1.60
C PRO A 341 8.67 -28.31 -2.69
N LEU A 342 8.65 -28.76 -3.95
CA LEU A 342 8.33 -27.92 -5.11
C LEU A 342 6.99 -27.17 -4.99
N GLU A 343 6.03 -27.74 -4.27
CA GLU A 343 4.70 -27.13 -4.02
C GLU A 343 4.78 -25.83 -3.21
N TRP A 344 5.69 -25.75 -2.23
CA TRP A 344 5.88 -24.57 -1.39
C TRP A 344 6.63 -23.44 -2.11
N ARG A 345 7.39 -23.76 -3.18
CA ARG A 345 8.06 -22.74 -4.00
C ARG A 345 7.08 -21.82 -4.74
N ASN A 346 5.85 -22.28 -4.98
CA ASN A 346 4.80 -21.45 -5.59
C ASN A 346 4.15 -20.46 -4.62
N LEU A 347 4.34 -20.64 -3.30
CA LEU A 347 3.84 -19.72 -2.27
C LEU A 347 4.73 -18.48 -2.10
N PHE A 348 5.96 -18.52 -2.62
CA PHE A 348 6.84 -17.37 -2.63
C PHE A 348 6.56 -16.49 -3.86
N PRO A 349 6.49 -15.15 -3.70
CA PRO A 349 6.33 -14.25 -4.83
C PRO A 349 7.44 -14.47 -5.86
N LYS A 350 7.02 -14.72 -7.12
CA LYS A 350 7.94 -15.00 -8.22
C LYS A 350 8.61 -13.70 -8.64
N ASP A 351 9.92 -13.61 -8.47
CA ASP A 351 10.72 -12.53 -9.03
C ASP A 351 10.89 -12.78 -10.53
N ARG A 352 9.87 -12.45 -11.31
CA ARG A 352 9.95 -12.18 -12.77
C ARG A 352 8.64 -11.59 -13.29
#